data_AF-B1KL56-F1
#
_entry.id   AF-B1KL56-F1
#
_cell.length_a   1.000
_cell.length_b   1.000
_cell.length_c   1.000
_cell.angle_alpha   90.00
_cell.angle_beta   90.00
_cell.angle_gamma   90.00
#
_symmetry.space_group_name_H-M   'P 1'
#
loop_
_entity.id
_entity.type
_entity.pdbx_description
1 polymer ?
#
loop_
_entity_poly.entity_id
_entity_poly.type
_entity_poly.pdbx_seq_one_letter_code
_entity_poly.pdbx_strand_id
1 'polypeptide(L)'
;MKTRRGVRHSTLERNADRGSKSIGWTAGALSLALILSSSAFFIPQDYLLALIVCDIVLVIHGVFRRGDFWVLGRVFLVQLAITLTLYYLIHGQEQLVQGALAVVRVLLAFIPGWWLSVSCKPEQIGEVLAWILPVKWAFVIAASLSLLPTMTTEIREIYQTQCLRGAKISPKALRDPRNWAELIHCVVFPLLIQLLKLSKQTAMAAQLRYFGKHKRTTHWR
;
A
#
# COMPACT_ATOMS: atom_id res chain seq x y z
N MET A 1 39.06 27.72 4.24
CA MET A 1 38.29 26.76 3.41
C MET A 1 38.17 25.38 4.09
N LYS A 2 37.69 25.32 5.34
CA LYS A 2 37.72 24.10 6.21
C LYS A 2 36.36 23.74 6.86
N THR A 3 35.26 24.36 6.43
CA THR A 3 33.95 24.31 7.12
C THR A 3 32.84 23.51 6.41
N ARG A 4 33.04 23.04 5.16
CA ARG A 4 31.99 22.28 4.42
C ARG A 4 31.94 20.77 4.71
N ARG A 5 33.01 20.15 5.26
CA ARG A 5 33.02 18.70 5.56
C ARG A 5 32.30 18.33 6.86
N GLY A 6 32.41 19.14 7.91
CA GLY A 6 31.77 18.86 9.21
C GLY A 6 30.24 18.94 9.19
N VAL A 7 29.67 19.91 8.46
CA VAL A 7 28.21 20.09 8.34
C VAL A 7 27.56 18.92 7.60
N ARG A 8 28.25 18.36 6.59
CA ARG A 8 27.77 17.21 5.80
C ARG A 8 27.68 15.94 6.65
N HIS A 9 28.67 15.68 7.50
CA HIS A 9 28.65 14.51 8.39
C HIS A 9 27.51 14.58 9.41
N SER A 10 27.32 15.73 10.06
CA SER A 10 26.27 15.91 11.07
C SER A 10 24.83 15.86 10.52
N THR A 11 24.65 16.15 9.23
CA THR A 11 23.35 16.07 8.55
C THR A 11 23.04 14.63 8.12
N LEU A 12 24.05 13.89 7.67
CA LEU A 12 23.92 12.49 7.28
C LEU A 12 23.60 11.60 8.50
N GLU A 13 24.28 11.81 9.63
CA GLU A 13 24.00 11.06 10.87
C GLU A 13 22.59 11.34 11.42
N ARG A 14 22.15 12.61 11.39
CA ARG A 14 20.77 12.97 11.78
C ARG A 14 19.70 12.36 10.89
N ASN A 15 19.95 12.24 9.58
CA ASN A 15 19.02 11.62 8.66
C ASN A 15 18.97 10.10 8.83
N ALA A 16 20.11 9.46 9.08
CA ALA A 16 20.18 8.03 9.37
C ALA A 16 19.44 7.65 10.67
N ASP A 17 19.60 8.44 11.73
CA ASP A 17 18.92 8.22 13.02
C ASP A 17 17.39 8.46 12.91
N ARG A 18 16.97 9.50 12.19
CA ARG A 18 15.53 9.72 11.88
C ARG A 18 14.94 8.57 11.06
N GLY A 19 15.68 8.06 10.08
CA GLY A 19 15.27 6.90 9.29
C GLY A 19 15.06 5.67 10.17
N SER A 20 16.04 5.35 11.03
CA SER A 20 15.95 4.20 11.94
C SER A 20 14.78 4.29 12.92
N LYS A 21 14.55 5.47 13.51
CA LYS A 21 13.40 5.73 14.39
C LYS A 21 12.07 5.59 13.66
N SER A 22 11.98 6.05 12.41
CA SER A 22 10.77 5.91 11.59
C SER A 22 10.43 4.46 11.23
N ILE A 23 11.46 3.61 11.10
CA ILE A 23 11.30 2.18 10.78
C ILE A 23 10.83 1.39 12.01
N GLY A 24 11.36 1.72 13.19
CA GLY A 24 10.84 1.17 14.45
C GLY A 24 9.37 1.54 14.69
N TRP A 25 8.99 2.78 14.39
CA TRP A 25 7.60 3.23 14.48
C TRP A 25 6.66 2.48 13.53
N THR A 26 7.09 2.26 12.29
CA THR A 26 6.31 1.52 11.28
C THR A 26 6.16 0.04 11.63
N ALA A 27 7.20 -0.59 12.18
CA ALA A 27 7.10 -1.95 12.70
C ALA A 27 6.07 -2.07 13.84
N GLY A 28 6.14 -1.16 14.82
CA GLY A 28 5.17 -1.10 15.91
C GLY A 28 3.74 -0.86 15.41
N ALA A 29 3.56 0.08 14.47
CA ALA A 29 2.27 0.36 13.86
C ALA A 29 1.70 -0.85 13.09
N LEU A 30 2.54 -1.59 12.39
CA LEU A 30 2.14 -2.79 11.63
C LEU A 30 1.72 -3.93 12.56
N SER A 31 2.49 -4.18 13.63
CA SER A 31 2.12 -5.16 14.65
C SER A 31 0.82 -4.77 15.36
N LEU A 32 0.67 -3.50 15.75
CA LEU A 32 -0.55 -3.00 16.38
C LEU A 32 -1.77 -3.16 15.46
N ALA A 33 -1.62 -2.83 14.17
CA ALA A 33 -2.69 -2.97 13.20
C ALA A 33 -3.11 -4.43 13.03
N LEU A 34 -2.15 -5.35 12.92
CA LEU A 34 -2.44 -6.79 12.83
C LEU A 34 -3.14 -7.30 14.09
N ILE A 35 -2.67 -6.92 15.27
CA ILE A 35 -3.26 -7.35 16.54
C ILE A 35 -4.70 -6.83 16.66
N LEU A 36 -4.97 -5.56 16.36
CA LEU A 36 -6.33 -5.01 16.42
C LEU A 36 -7.25 -5.66 15.38
N SER A 37 -6.79 -5.82 14.14
CA SER A 37 -7.58 -6.47 13.09
C SER A 37 -7.89 -7.93 13.43
N SER A 38 -6.93 -8.69 13.99
CA SER A 38 -7.19 -10.06 14.47
C SER A 38 -8.13 -10.09 15.67
N SER A 39 -8.00 -9.13 16.58
CA SER A 39 -8.84 -9.01 17.77
C SER A 39 -10.29 -8.69 17.41
N ALA A 40 -10.54 -7.92 16.35
CA ALA A 40 -11.89 -7.61 15.85
C ALA A 40 -12.72 -8.85 15.47
N PHE A 41 -12.06 -9.94 15.04
CA PHE A 41 -12.73 -11.19 14.69
C PHE A 41 -12.88 -12.16 15.87
N PHE A 42 -11.92 -12.18 16.80
CA PHE A 42 -11.87 -13.18 17.87
C PHE A 42 -12.57 -12.75 19.16
N ILE A 43 -12.84 -11.46 19.36
CA ILE A 43 -13.32 -10.94 20.64
C ILE A 43 -14.84 -11.21 20.88
N PRO A 44 -15.23 -11.74 22.06
CA PRO A 44 -16.61 -11.84 22.51
C PRO A 44 -17.30 -10.46 22.62
N GLN A 45 -18.64 -10.45 22.53
CA GLN A 45 -19.45 -9.23 22.45
C GLN A 45 -19.24 -8.24 23.60
N ASP A 46 -18.80 -8.71 24.78
CA ASP A 46 -18.59 -7.89 25.98
C ASP A 46 -17.35 -6.97 25.90
N TYR A 47 -16.31 -7.35 25.16
CA TYR A 47 -15.09 -6.54 25.01
C TYR A 47 -15.09 -5.68 23.74
N LEU A 48 -16.20 -5.69 22.99
CA LEU A 48 -16.36 -4.96 21.74
C LEU A 48 -16.29 -3.43 21.97
N LEU A 49 -16.80 -2.94 23.10
CA LEU A 49 -16.72 -1.53 23.48
C LEU A 49 -15.27 -1.05 23.68
N ALA A 50 -14.42 -1.86 24.31
CA ALA A 50 -13.00 -1.51 24.50
C ALA A 50 -12.26 -1.41 23.16
N LEU A 51 -12.60 -2.27 22.20
CA LEU A 51 -12.04 -2.24 20.85
C LEU A 51 -12.51 -1.00 20.08
N ILE A 52 -13.80 -0.64 20.18
CA ILE A 52 -14.35 0.59 19.61
C ILE A 52 -13.59 1.82 20.14
N VAL A 53 -13.34 1.92 21.44
CA VAL A 53 -12.60 3.05 22.02
C VAL A 53 -11.19 3.13 21.44
N CYS A 54 -10.48 2.00 21.32
CA CYS A 54 -9.14 1.96 20.74
C CYS A 54 -9.13 2.39 19.27
N ASP A 55 -10.08 1.90 18.47
CA ASP A 55 -10.22 2.27 17.05
C ASP A 55 -10.58 3.75 16.87
N ILE A 56 -11.42 4.32 17.75
CA ILE A 56 -11.74 5.76 17.72
C ILE A 56 -10.48 6.59 17.95
N VAL A 57 -9.62 6.23 18.90
CA VAL A 57 -8.34 6.91 19.15
C VAL A 57 -7.44 6.84 17.91
N LEU A 58 -7.40 5.69 17.22
CA LEU A 58 -6.66 5.53 15.98
C LEU A 58 -7.23 6.41 14.86
N VAL A 59 -8.55 6.46 14.69
CA VAL A 59 -9.20 7.34 13.70
C VAL A 59 -8.87 8.80 13.98
N ILE A 60 -8.95 9.25 15.24
CA ILE A 60 -8.60 10.63 15.62
C ILE A 60 -7.14 10.92 15.26
N HIS A 61 -6.21 10.01 15.57
CA HIS A 61 -4.81 10.16 15.21
C HIS A 61 -4.58 10.18 13.68
N GLY A 62 -5.31 9.35 12.93
CA GLY A 62 -5.24 9.30 11.46
C GLY A 62 -5.79 10.57 10.81
N VAL A 63 -6.92 11.09 11.30
CA VAL A 63 -7.53 12.35 10.84
C VAL A 63 -6.61 13.53 11.15
N PHE A 64 -5.95 13.55 12.31
CA PHE A 64 -4.96 14.57 12.66
C PHE A 64 -3.76 14.59 11.68
N ARG A 65 -3.43 13.44 11.09
CA ARG A 65 -2.42 13.31 10.02
C ARG A 65 -2.94 13.58 8.60
N ARG A 66 -4.13 14.18 8.46
CA ARG A 66 -4.82 14.47 7.18
C ARG A 66 -5.29 13.22 6.41
N GLY A 67 -5.67 12.16 7.12
CA GLY A 67 -6.35 11.04 6.49
C GLY A 67 -7.75 11.44 5.99
N ASP A 68 -8.10 11.02 4.77
CA ASP A 68 -9.43 11.23 4.19
C ASP A 68 -10.47 10.31 4.85
N PHE A 69 -11.15 10.81 5.88
CA PHE A 69 -12.24 10.08 6.56
C PHE A 69 -13.39 9.71 5.62
N TRP A 70 -13.54 10.44 4.51
CA TRP A 70 -14.55 10.19 3.49
C TRP A 70 -14.42 8.79 2.86
N VAL A 71 -13.19 8.30 2.69
CA VAL A 71 -12.95 6.96 2.14
C VAL A 71 -13.50 5.89 3.08
N LEU A 72 -13.30 6.05 4.39
CA LEU A 72 -13.80 5.13 5.41
C LEU A 72 -15.34 5.12 5.45
N GLY A 73 -15.96 6.31 5.42
CA GLY A 73 -17.42 6.43 5.37
C GLY A 73 -18.04 5.80 4.11
N ARG A 74 -17.40 5.97 2.95
CA ARG A 74 -17.86 5.36 1.70
C ARG A 74 -17.76 3.84 1.73
N VAL A 75 -16.64 3.29 2.21
CA VAL A 75 -16.47 1.83 2.36
C VAL A 75 -17.50 1.28 3.34
N PHE A 76 -17.74 1.96 4.45
CA PHE A 76 -18.76 1.58 5.42
C PHE A 76 -20.16 1.54 4.80
N LEU A 77 -20.57 2.59 4.07
CA LEU A 77 -21.89 2.63 3.43
C LEU A 77 -22.08 1.51 2.40
N VAL A 78 -21.07 1.28 1.56
CA VAL A 78 -21.11 0.20 0.56
C VAL A 78 -21.17 -1.17 1.25
N GLN A 79 -20.33 -1.40 2.26
CA GLN A 79 -20.33 -2.65 3.02
C GLN A 79 -21.66 -2.88 3.73
N LEU A 80 -22.21 -1.85 4.38
CA LEU A 80 -23.50 -1.89 5.05
C LEU A 80 -24.63 -2.22 4.08
N ALA A 81 -24.65 -1.58 2.90
CA ALA A 81 -25.64 -1.87 1.87
C ALA A 81 -25.54 -3.31 1.36
N ILE A 82 -24.33 -3.80 1.07
CA ILE A 82 -24.11 -5.18 0.60
C ILE A 82 -24.52 -6.18 1.68
N THR A 83 -24.02 -6.01 2.92
CA THR A 83 -24.29 -6.95 4.01
C THR A 83 -25.76 -6.95 4.41
N LEU A 84 -26.42 -5.80 4.54
CA LEU A 84 -27.86 -5.75 4.85
C LEU A 84 -28.70 -6.37 3.73
N THR A 85 -28.38 -6.10 2.46
CA THR A 85 -29.11 -6.70 1.33
C THR A 85 -28.96 -8.22 1.34
N LEU A 86 -27.73 -8.72 1.55
CA LEU A 86 -27.45 -10.14 1.62
C LEU A 86 -28.13 -10.81 2.83
N TYR A 87 -28.09 -10.18 4.00
CA TYR A 87 -28.71 -10.72 5.22
C TYR A 87 -30.24 -10.73 5.14
N TYR A 88 -30.83 -9.66 4.58
CA TYR A 88 -32.26 -9.58 4.33
C TYR A 88 -32.74 -10.68 3.38
N LEU A 89 -31.98 -10.95 2.32
CA LEU A 89 -32.32 -11.97 1.32
C LEU A 89 -32.22 -13.41 1.87
N ILE A 90 -31.31 -13.66 2.81
CA ILE A 90 -31.03 -15.02 3.31
C ILE A 90 -31.82 -15.35 4.60
N HIS A 91 -31.91 -14.44 5.57
CA HIS A 91 -32.41 -14.74 6.93
C HIS A 91 -33.68 -13.99 7.34
N GLY A 92 -34.21 -13.06 6.52
CA GLY A 92 -35.39 -12.27 6.86
C GLY A 92 -35.15 -11.20 7.95
N GLN A 93 -36.21 -10.60 8.49
CA GLN A 93 -36.11 -9.44 9.40
C GLN A 93 -35.63 -9.76 10.82
N GLU A 94 -35.75 -11.01 11.28
CA GLU A 94 -35.51 -11.35 12.69
C GLU A 94 -34.03 -11.28 13.12
N GLN A 95 -33.09 -11.25 12.18
CA GLN A 95 -31.64 -11.22 12.50
C GLN A 95 -30.91 -9.97 12.00
N LEU A 96 -31.62 -8.87 11.72
CA LEU A 96 -31.01 -7.61 11.27
C LEU A 96 -29.97 -7.06 12.27
N VAL A 97 -30.16 -7.29 13.56
CA VAL A 97 -29.21 -6.88 14.61
C VAL A 97 -27.87 -7.63 14.49
N GLN A 98 -27.90 -8.91 14.10
CA GLN A 98 -26.67 -9.70 13.88
C GLN A 98 -25.94 -9.25 12.62
N GLY A 99 -26.69 -8.90 11.56
CA GLY A 99 -26.14 -8.28 10.35
C GLY A 99 -25.45 -6.95 10.64
N ALA A 100 -26.07 -6.09 11.46
CA ALA A 100 -25.47 -4.82 11.88
C ALA A 100 -24.18 -5.03 12.69
N LEU A 101 -24.17 -5.99 13.63
CA LEU A 101 -22.96 -6.35 14.39
C LEU A 101 -21.83 -6.88 13.49
N ALA A 102 -22.16 -7.66 12.47
CA ALA A 102 -21.18 -8.15 11.50
C ALA A 102 -20.55 -6.99 10.70
N VAL A 103 -21.35 -6.03 10.24
CA VAL A 103 -20.86 -4.82 9.55
C VAL A 103 -19.95 -4.01 10.46
N VAL A 104 -20.33 -3.82 11.72
CA VAL A 104 -19.50 -3.13 12.73
C VAL A 104 -18.17 -3.86 12.91
N ARG A 105 -18.14 -5.19 13.07
CA ARG A 105 -16.89 -5.95 13.19
C ARG A 105 -15.98 -5.82 11.98
N VAL A 106 -16.54 -5.89 10.77
CA VAL A 106 -15.77 -5.70 9.52
C VAL A 106 -15.20 -4.29 9.47
N LEU A 107 -15.97 -3.27 9.88
CA LEU A 107 -15.47 -1.90 9.96
C LEU A 107 -14.31 -1.77 10.95
N LEU A 108 -14.46 -2.31 12.17
CA LEU A 108 -13.39 -2.29 13.17
C LEU A 108 -12.13 -3.00 12.66
N ALA A 109 -12.26 -4.12 11.95
CA ALA A 109 -11.11 -4.79 11.36
C ALA A 109 -10.39 -3.95 10.28
N PHE A 110 -11.12 -3.06 9.60
CA PHE A 110 -10.61 -2.24 8.49
C PHE A 110 -9.93 -0.94 8.97
N ILE A 111 -10.35 -0.38 10.10
CA ILE A 111 -9.82 0.88 10.66
C ILE A 111 -8.29 0.85 10.86
N PRO A 112 -7.69 -0.19 11.47
CA PRO A 112 -6.24 -0.25 11.66
C PRO A 112 -5.47 -0.30 10.34
N GLY A 113 -6.02 -0.98 9.32
CA GLY A 113 -5.43 -1.05 7.99
C GLY A 113 -5.43 0.31 7.28
N TRP A 114 -6.54 1.05 7.37
CA TRP A 114 -6.62 2.41 6.86
C TRP A 114 -5.63 3.35 7.59
N TRP A 115 -5.60 3.27 8.91
CA TRP A 115 -4.70 4.08 9.74
C TRP A 115 -3.23 3.83 9.42
N LEU A 116 -2.84 2.57 9.21
CA LEU A 116 -1.49 2.18 8.82
C LEU A 116 -1.10 2.80 7.46
N SER A 117 -2.00 2.75 6.48
CA SER A 117 -1.80 3.30 5.13
C SER A 117 -1.61 4.83 5.15
N VAL A 118 -2.34 5.55 6.01
CA VAL A 118 -2.19 7.01 6.18
C VAL A 118 -0.92 7.36 6.96
N SER A 119 -0.54 6.54 7.94
CA SER A 119 0.55 6.85 8.87
C SER A 119 1.93 6.49 8.32
N CYS A 120 2.01 5.53 7.41
CA CYS A 120 3.24 4.88 6.97
C CYS A 120 3.36 4.88 5.46
N LYS A 121 4.58 5.12 4.96
CA LYS A 121 4.86 5.05 3.52
C LYS A 121 4.89 3.58 3.05
N PRO A 122 4.41 3.27 1.83
CA PRO A 122 4.45 1.90 1.30
C PRO A 122 5.85 1.29 1.31
N GLU A 123 6.90 2.09 1.07
CA GLU A 123 8.29 1.64 1.08
C GLU A 123 8.74 1.18 2.47
N GLN A 124 8.31 1.87 3.52
CA GLN A 124 8.64 1.54 4.90
C GLN A 124 7.91 0.27 5.36
N ILE A 125 6.66 0.10 4.95
CA ILE A 125 5.89 -1.14 5.18
C ILE A 125 6.60 -2.33 4.51
N GLY A 126 7.05 -2.16 3.27
CA GLY A 126 7.83 -3.17 2.55
C GLY A 126 9.17 -3.50 3.22
N GLU A 127 9.89 -2.50 3.74
CA GLU A 127 11.16 -2.70 4.48
C GLU A 127 10.95 -3.50 5.78
N VAL A 128 9.89 -3.20 6.54
CA VAL A 128 9.54 -3.97 7.74
C VAL A 128 9.12 -5.40 7.38
N LEU A 129 8.34 -5.58 6.32
CA LEU A 129 7.92 -6.91 5.87
C LEU A 129 9.13 -7.76 5.44
N ALA A 130 10.14 -7.13 4.83
CA ALA A 130 11.40 -7.76 4.45
C ALA A 130 12.24 -8.27 5.65
N TRP A 131 11.95 -7.84 6.89
CA TRP A 131 12.62 -8.39 8.09
C TRP A 131 12.20 -9.82 8.40
N ILE A 132 10.94 -10.17 8.10
CA ILE A 132 10.39 -11.51 8.33
C ILE A 132 10.62 -12.40 7.10
N LEU A 133 10.71 -11.80 5.91
CA LEU A 133 10.81 -12.51 4.65
C LEU A 133 12.26 -12.97 4.34
N PRO A 134 12.43 -14.14 3.68
CA PRO A 134 13.73 -14.55 3.16
C PRO A 134 14.32 -13.50 2.20
N VAL A 135 15.65 -13.35 2.21
CA VAL A 135 16.41 -12.34 1.45
C VAL A 135 16.01 -12.25 -0.04
N LYS A 136 15.67 -13.39 -0.66
CA LYS A 136 15.21 -13.44 -2.06
C LYS A 136 13.92 -12.65 -2.28
N TRP A 137 12.96 -12.77 -1.38
CA TRP A 137 11.67 -12.10 -1.47
C TRP A 137 11.77 -10.61 -1.10
N ALA A 138 12.60 -10.28 -0.11
CA ALA A 138 12.91 -8.89 0.24
C ALA A 138 13.48 -8.12 -0.96
N PHE A 139 14.40 -8.74 -1.72
CA PHE A 139 14.95 -8.14 -2.94
C PHE A 139 13.87 -7.91 -4.01
N VAL A 140 12.99 -8.89 -4.25
CA VAL A 140 11.90 -8.76 -5.22
C VAL A 140 10.96 -7.62 -4.84
N ILE A 141 10.52 -7.55 -3.59
CA ILE A 141 9.62 -6.49 -3.10
C ILE A 141 10.28 -5.11 -3.24
N ALA A 142 11.54 -4.97 -2.83
CA ALA A 142 12.28 -3.72 -2.95
C ALA A 142 12.45 -3.30 -4.42
N ALA A 143 12.79 -4.25 -5.30
CA ALA A 143 12.90 -4.00 -6.73
C ALA A 143 11.55 -3.54 -7.32
N SER A 144 10.46 -4.25 -7.03
CA SER A 144 9.11 -3.89 -7.50
C SER A 144 8.65 -2.51 -7.03
N LEU A 145 8.85 -2.18 -5.74
CA LEU A 145 8.52 -0.86 -5.18
C LEU A 145 9.35 0.25 -5.81
N SER A 146 10.64 0.01 -6.08
CA SER A 146 11.51 0.99 -6.73
C SER A 146 11.17 1.24 -8.20
N LEU A 147 10.62 0.23 -8.89
CA LEU A 147 10.26 0.30 -10.31
C LEU A 147 8.89 0.94 -10.53
N LEU A 148 7.98 0.82 -9.58
CA LEU A 148 6.63 1.39 -9.61
C LEU A 148 6.57 2.87 -10.04
N PRO A 149 7.31 3.82 -9.42
CA PRO A 149 7.22 5.23 -9.78
C PRO A 149 7.66 5.48 -11.23
N THR A 150 8.79 4.90 -11.66
CA THR A 150 9.27 5.00 -13.05
C THR A 150 8.27 4.40 -14.04
N MET A 151 7.62 3.29 -13.68
CA MET A 151 6.60 2.72 -14.55
C MET A 151 5.38 3.61 -14.70
N THR A 152 4.94 4.28 -13.62
CA THR A 152 3.80 5.19 -13.72
C THR A 152 4.05 6.38 -14.65
N THR A 153 5.29 6.86 -14.75
CA THR A 153 5.65 7.94 -15.69
C THR A 153 5.68 7.43 -17.13
N GLU A 154 6.29 6.27 -17.37
CA GLU A 154 6.36 5.65 -18.70
C GLU A 154 4.96 5.30 -19.25
N ILE A 155 4.08 4.76 -18.40
CA ILE A 155 2.68 4.51 -18.76
C ILE A 155 2.00 5.79 -19.21
N ARG A 156 2.21 6.89 -18.48
CA ARG A 156 1.58 8.19 -18.79
C ARG A 156 2.08 8.73 -20.13
N GLU A 157 3.37 8.61 -20.41
CA GLU A 157 3.98 9.09 -21.65
C GLU A 157 3.54 8.26 -22.87
N ILE A 158 3.55 6.93 -22.75
CA ILE A 158 3.03 6.03 -23.78
C ILE A 158 1.56 6.35 -24.04
N TYR A 159 0.76 6.44 -22.99
CA TYR A 159 -0.66 6.76 -23.08
C TYR A 159 -0.90 8.09 -23.82
N GLN A 160 -0.20 9.15 -23.44
CA GLN A 160 -0.32 10.46 -24.08
C GLN A 160 0.10 10.41 -25.55
N THR A 161 1.17 9.69 -25.88
CA THR A 161 1.64 9.51 -27.25
C THR A 161 0.62 8.77 -28.11
N GLN A 162 -0.01 7.71 -27.59
CA GLN A 162 -1.05 6.98 -28.31
C GLN A 162 -2.31 7.82 -28.49
N CYS A 163 -2.69 8.63 -27.49
CA CYS A 163 -3.79 9.59 -27.64
C CYS A 163 -3.51 10.63 -28.73
N LEU A 164 -2.28 11.16 -28.82
CA LEU A 164 -1.88 12.09 -29.89
C LEU A 164 -1.92 11.45 -31.28
N ARG A 165 -1.69 10.15 -31.38
CA ARG A 165 -1.80 9.37 -32.62
C ARG A 165 -3.25 9.05 -33.01
N GLY A 166 -4.24 9.50 -32.23
CA GLY A 166 -5.65 9.30 -32.52
C GLY A 166 -6.21 7.96 -32.02
N ALA A 167 -5.47 7.22 -31.21
CA ALA A 167 -5.99 5.99 -30.60
C ALA A 167 -7.17 6.32 -29.68
N LYS A 168 -8.24 5.52 -29.73
CA LYS A 168 -9.48 5.77 -28.97
C LYS A 168 -9.35 5.30 -27.51
N ILE A 169 -8.30 5.75 -26.84
CA ILE A 169 -7.93 5.34 -25.48
C ILE A 169 -8.26 6.46 -24.47
N SER A 170 -9.19 7.37 -24.81
CA SER A 170 -9.63 8.40 -23.86
C SER A 170 -10.45 7.78 -22.72
N PRO A 171 -10.49 8.37 -21.50
CA PRO A 171 -11.23 7.81 -20.37
C PRO A 171 -12.72 7.59 -20.66
N LYS A 172 -13.28 8.38 -21.58
CA LYS A 172 -14.66 8.25 -22.07
C LYS A 172 -14.82 7.07 -23.04
N ALA A 173 -13.80 6.77 -23.86
CA ALA A 173 -13.82 5.69 -24.83
C ALA A 173 -13.55 4.30 -24.20
N LEU A 174 -12.83 4.23 -23.07
CA LEU A 174 -12.61 2.99 -22.32
C LEU A 174 -13.87 2.42 -21.66
N ARG A 175 -15.00 3.14 -21.67
CA ARG A 175 -16.28 2.57 -21.23
C ARG A 175 -16.79 1.46 -22.16
N ASP A 176 -16.37 1.46 -23.43
CA ASP A 176 -16.68 0.37 -24.36
C ASP A 176 -15.62 -0.74 -24.24
N PRO A 177 -16.00 -1.99 -23.88
CA PRO A 177 -15.07 -3.10 -23.77
C PRO A 177 -14.36 -3.44 -25.09
N ARG A 178 -14.88 -3.02 -26.25
CA ARG A 178 -14.24 -3.24 -27.56
C ARG A 178 -12.95 -2.43 -27.72
N ASN A 179 -12.85 -1.29 -27.05
CA ASN A 179 -11.66 -0.43 -27.07
C ASN A 179 -10.54 -0.93 -26.15
N TRP A 180 -10.78 -1.99 -25.36
CA TRP A 180 -9.78 -2.52 -24.43
C TRP A 180 -8.68 -3.29 -25.17
N ALA A 181 -9.00 -3.93 -26.31
CA ALA A 181 -7.99 -4.55 -27.16
C ALA A 181 -6.98 -3.50 -27.68
N GLU A 182 -7.47 -2.32 -28.06
CA GLU A 182 -6.65 -1.19 -28.50
C GLU A 182 -5.75 -0.67 -27.37
N LEU A 183 -6.26 -0.57 -26.13
CA LEU A 183 -5.45 -0.26 -24.95
C LEU A 183 -4.33 -1.29 -24.73
N ILE A 184 -4.66 -2.59 -24.83
CA ILE A 184 -3.70 -3.67 -24.61
C ILE A 184 -2.58 -3.60 -25.66
N HIS A 185 -2.92 -3.49 -26.94
CA HIS A 185 -1.93 -3.48 -28.02
C HIS A 185 -1.10 -2.18 -28.05
N CYS A 186 -1.70 -1.03 -27.79
CA CYS A 186 -1.03 0.27 -27.94
C CYS A 186 -0.32 0.74 -26.67
N VAL A 187 -0.72 0.31 -25.47
CA VAL A 187 -0.16 0.78 -24.20
C VAL A 187 0.45 -0.37 -23.40
N VAL A 188 -0.29 -1.45 -23.16
CA VAL A 188 0.19 -2.55 -22.30
C VAL A 188 1.35 -3.30 -22.95
N PHE A 189 1.26 -3.61 -24.25
CA PHE A 189 2.32 -4.35 -24.94
C PHE A 189 3.64 -3.58 -25.03
N PRO A 190 3.69 -2.29 -25.41
CA PRO A 190 4.92 -1.48 -25.33
C PRO A 190 5.47 -1.40 -23.91
N LEU A 191 4.61 -1.23 -22.91
CA LEU A 191 5.00 -1.20 -21.51
C LEU A 191 5.67 -2.50 -21.07
N LEU A 192 5.12 -3.66 -21.45
CA LEU A 192 5.70 -4.98 -21.15
C LEU A 192 7.10 -5.13 -21.76
N ILE A 193 7.29 -4.70 -23.01
CA ILE A 193 8.60 -4.73 -23.66
C ILE A 193 9.59 -3.83 -22.91
N GLN A 194 9.17 -2.64 -22.48
CA GLN A 194 10.00 -1.72 -21.74
C GLN A 194 10.36 -2.24 -20.34
N LEU A 195 9.40 -2.88 -19.66
CA LEU A 195 9.62 -3.59 -18.40
C LEU A 195 10.66 -4.69 -18.53
N LEU A 196 10.57 -5.51 -19.58
CA LEU A 196 11.55 -6.58 -19.85
C LEU A 196 12.94 -6.01 -20.09
N LYS A 197 13.05 -4.95 -20.90
CA LYS A 197 14.32 -4.25 -21.14
C LYS A 197 14.92 -3.68 -19.85
N LEU A 198 14.10 -3.00 -19.06
CA LEU A 198 14.53 -2.39 -17.81
C LEU A 198 14.97 -3.44 -16.79
N SER A 199 14.21 -4.53 -16.64
CA SER A 199 14.58 -5.66 -15.79
C SER A 199 15.92 -6.29 -16.18
N LYS A 200 16.17 -6.46 -17.48
CA LYS A 200 17.46 -6.95 -17.98
C LYS A 200 18.61 -5.99 -17.65
N GLN A 201 18.39 -4.68 -17.80
CA GLN A 201 19.39 -3.66 -17.49
C GLN A 201 19.68 -3.58 -15.99
N THR A 202 18.66 -3.64 -15.13
CA THR A 202 18.83 -3.63 -13.67
C THR A 202 19.51 -4.90 -13.19
N ALA A 203 19.17 -6.07 -13.75
CA ALA A 203 19.85 -7.32 -13.46
C ALA A 203 21.34 -7.28 -13.87
N MET A 204 21.65 -6.78 -15.06
CA MET A 204 23.03 -6.64 -15.53
C MET A 204 23.83 -5.66 -14.66
N ALA A 205 23.23 -4.52 -14.29
CA ALA A 205 23.84 -3.55 -13.38
C ALA A 205 24.08 -4.13 -11.98
N ALA A 206 23.15 -4.95 -11.47
CA ALA A 206 23.32 -5.64 -10.19
C ALA A 206 24.45 -6.68 -10.25
N GLN A 207 24.55 -7.46 -11.34
CA GLN A 207 25.64 -8.42 -11.55
C GLN A 207 27.02 -7.72 -11.61
N LEU A 208 27.12 -6.60 -12.32
CA LEU A 208 28.34 -5.78 -12.38
C LEU A 208 28.76 -5.22 -11.01
N ARG A 209 27.80 -5.01 -10.10
CA ARG A 209 28.04 -4.62 -8.71
C ARG A 209 28.30 -5.82 -7.78
N TYR A 210 28.54 -7.01 -8.33
CA TYR A 210 28.77 -8.27 -7.60
C TYR A 210 27.63 -8.64 -6.63
N PHE A 211 26.39 -8.25 -6.95
CA PHE A 211 25.22 -8.61 -6.16
C PHE A 211 25.08 -10.14 -6.11
N GLY A 212 25.05 -10.72 -4.91
CA GLY A 212 24.99 -12.17 -4.69
C GLY A 212 26.33 -12.89 -4.47
N LYS A 213 27.47 -12.20 -4.59
CA LYS A 213 28.81 -12.79 -4.31
C LYS A 213 29.09 -12.97 -2.82
N HIS A 214 28.36 -12.26 -1.96
CA HIS A 214 28.51 -12.31 -0.50
C HIS A 214 27.16 -12.70 0.14
N LYS A 215 27.21 -13.58 1.16
CA LYS A 215 26.02 -14.08 1.89
C LYS A 215 25.31 -12.99 2.71
N ARG A 216 26.01 -11.88 3.01
CA ARG A 216 25.48 -10.71 3.72
C ARG A 216 25.52 -9.50 2.78
N THR A 217 24.36 -8.98 2.44
CA THR A 217 24.21 -7.68 1.77
C THR A 217 24.36 -6.58 2.80
N THR A 218 25.36 -5.71 2.61
CA THR A 218 25.52 -4.48 3.41
C THR A 218 24.46 -3.49 2.91
N HIS A 219 23.44 -3.22 3.74
CA HIS A 219 22.43 -2.22 3.42
C HIS A 219 23.03 -0.82 3.59
N TRP A 220 23.05 -0.03 2.52
CA TRP A 220 23.31 1.40 2.57
C TRP A 220 21.96 2.11 2.46
N ARG A 221 21.62 2.91 3.49
CA ARG A 221 20.39 3.71 3.54
C ARG A 221 20.58 5.05 2.86
#